data_AF-A0A318ELD7-F1
#
_entry.id   AF-A0A318ELD7-F1
#
_cell.length_a   1.000
_cell.length_b   1.000
_cell.length_c   1.000
_cell.angle_alpha   90.00
_cell.angle_beta   90.00
_cell.angle_gamma   90.00
#
_symmetry.space_group_name_H-M   'P 1'
#
loop_
_entity.id
_entity.type
_entity.pdbx_description
1 polymer ?
#
loop_
_entity_poly.entity_id
_entity_poly.type
_entity_poly.pdbx_seq_one_letter_code
_entity_poly.pdbx_strand_id
1 'polypeptide(L)'
;MNIGAAGAVKAAAGMGAYSASKAGVARLSEALADKLKAREITVNAVLPGNIDTLTNRVDMPDADHACRVTPQALGKRPVATGLTHVGLS
;
A
#
# COMPACT_ATOMS: atom_id res chain seq x y z
N MET A 1 -1.01 11.33 -5.18
CA MET A 1 -1.63 10.15 -4.54
C MET A 1 -1.17 8.93 -5.30
N ASN A 2 -0.61 7.94 -4.60
CA ASN A 2 0.01 6.76 -5.21
C ASN A 2 -0.67 5.48 -4.68
N ILE A 3 -0.71 4.43 -5.50
CA ILE A 3 -1.28 3.12 -5.12
C ILE A 3 -0.15 2.09 -4.96
N GLY A 4 0.17 1.78 -3.71
CA GLY A 4 1.16 0.79 -3.31
C GLY A 4 0.56 -0.61 -3.18
N ALA A 5 1.15 -1.41 -2.31
CA ALA A 5 0.63 -2.71 -1.87
C ALA A 5 1.26 -3.08 -0.53
N ALA A 6 0.58 -3.90 0.29
CA ALA A 6 1.16 -4.43 1.52
C ALA A 6 2.48 -5.20 1.27
N GLY A 7 2.64 -5.78 0.08
CA GLY A 7 3.88 -6.43 -0.38
C GLY A 7 5.10 -5.51 -0.47
N ALA A 8 4.93 -4.19 -0.36
CA ALA A 8 6.02 -3.22 -0.25
C ALA A 8 6.74 -3.28 1.12
N VAL A 9 6.05 -3.75 2.16
CA VAL A 9 6.57 -3.81 3.54
C VAL A 9 7.15 -5.19 3.85
N LYS A 10 6.50 -6.25 3.36
CA LYS A 10 6.95 -7.64 3.54
C LYS A 10 6.74 -8.43 2.25
N ALA A 11 7.80 -9.01 1.73
CA ALA A 11 7.74 -9.91 0.58
C ALA A 11 7.39 -11.34 1.01
N ALA A 12 6.55 -12.02 0.23
CA ALA A 12 6.36 -13.46 0.30
C ALA A 12 7.26 -14.16 -0.75
N ALA A 13 7.49 -15.46 -0.59
CA ALA A 13 8.19 -16.25 -1.60
C ALA A 13 7.49 -16.13 -2.97
N GLY A 14 8.25 -15.99 -4.05
CA GLY A 14 7.72 -15.79 -5.40
C GLY A 14 7.29 -14.35 -5.74
N MET A 15 7.24 -13.44 -4.77
CA MET A 15 6.76 -12.06 -4.98
C MET A 15 7.87 -11.03 -5.16
N GLY A 16 9.13 -11.45 -5.36
CA GLY A 16 10.32 -10.57 -5.31
C GLY A 16 10.22 -9.33 -6.20
N ALA A 17 9.95 -9.51 -7.51
CA ALA A 17 9.85 -8.40 -8.45
C ALA A 17 8.67 -7.45 -8.13
N TYR A 18 7.52 -8.02 -7.77
CA TYR A 18 6.34 -7.25 -7.37
C TYR A 18 6.60 -6.41 -6.11
N SER A 19 7.15 -7.05 -5.07
CA SER A 19 7.51 -6.41 -3.81
C SER A 19 8.55 -5.32 -3.99
N ALA A 20 9.59 -5.55 -4.79
CA ALA A 20 10.60 -4.54 -5.10
C ALA A 20 9.99 -3.33 -5.80
N SER A 21 9.14 -3.55 -6.81
CA SER A 21 8.43 -2.48 -7.52
C SER A 21 7.57 -1.64 -6.56
N LYS A 22 6.79 -2.30 -5.69
CA LYS A 22 5.90 -1.61 -4.75
C LYS A 22 6.65 -0.94 -3.59
N ALA A 23 7.80 -1.47 -3.17
CA ALA A 23 8.71 -0.79 -2.26
C ALA A 23 9.29 0.49 -2.89
N GLY A 24 9.63 0.44 -4.19
CA GLY A 24 10.04 1.63 -4.95
C GLY A 24 8.98 2.73 -4.96
N VAL A 25 7.70 2.38 -5.14
CA VAL A 25 6.59 3.34 -5.05
C VAL A 25 6.51 3.98 -3.66
N ALA A 26 6.67 3.19 -2.59
CA ALA A 26 6.65 3.71 -1.22
C ALA A 26 7.79 4.72 -0.98
N ARG A 27 9.03 4.38 -1.38
CA ARG A 27 10.19 5.27 -1.23
C ARG A 27 10.09 6.53 -2.10
N LEU A 28 9.54 6.42 -3.30
CA LEU A 28 9.25 7.58 -4.14
C LEU A 28 8.25 8.53 -3.46
N SER A 29 7.19 8.00 -2.87
CA SER A 29 6.20 8.80 -2.15
C SER A 29 6.81 9.53 -0.94
N GLU A 30 7.66 8.86 -0.17
CA GLU A 30 8.40 9.48 0.94
C GLU A 30 9.30 10.63 0.47
N ALA A 31 10.10 10.39 -0.59
CA ALA A 31 11.01 11.40 -1.13
C ALA A 31 10.25 12.64 -1.67
N LEU A 32 9.11 12.42 -2.33
CA LEU A 32 8.26 13.52 -2.81
C LEU A 32 7.57 14.27 -1.66
N ALA A 33 7.12 13.57 -0.62
CA ALA A 33 6.57 14.21 0.57
C ALA A 33 7.60 15.15 1.22
N ASP A 34 8.84 14.67 1.38
CA ASP A 34 9.91 15.49 1.95
C ASP A 34 10.25 16.72 1.10
N LYS A 35 10.32 16.54 -0.23
CA LYS A 35 10.58 17.63 -1.18
C LYS A 35 9.48 18.70 -1.18
N LEU A 36 8.23 18.30 -1.01
CA LEU A 36 7.07 19.16 -1.22
C LEU A 36 6.46 19.72 0.07
N LYS A 37 6.93 19.27 1.26
CA LYS A 37 6.42 19.72 2.56
C LYS A 37 6.46 21.24 2.76
N ALA A 38 7.52 21.92 2.28
CA ALA A 38 7.66 23.37 2.40
C ALA A 38 6.66 24.15 1.54
N ARG A 39 5.98 23.46 0.61
CA ARG A 39 4.90 23.99 -0.22
C ARG A 39 3.52 23.60 0.30
N GLU A 40 3.46 23.01 1.49
CA GLU A 40 2.23 22.50 2.11
C GLU A 40 1.49 21.47 1.25
N ILE A 41 2.22 20.77 0.37
CA ILE A 41 1.68 19.72 -0.48
C ILE A 41 1.92 18.37 0.20
N THR A 42 0.85 17.58 0.35
CA THR A 42 0.91 16.22 0.88
C THR A 42 1.05 15.19 -0.23
N VAL A 43 1.88 14.18 0.01
CA VAL A 43 2.02 13.02 -0.88
C VAL A 43 1.67 11.76 -0.11
N ASN A 44 0.57 11.14 -0.49
CA ASN A 44 0.04 9.94 0.17
C ASN A 44 0.20 8.72 -0.72
N ALA A 45 0.50 7.58 -0.09
CA ALA A 45 0.47 6.26 -0.70
C ALA A 45 -0.49 5.35 0.09
N VAL A 46 -1.43 4.71 -0.61
CA VAL A 46 -2.31 3.70 -0.02
C VAL A 46 -1.79 2.32 -0.38
N LEU A 47 -1.53 1.49 0.63
CA LEU A 47 -0.96 0.15 0.49
C LEU A 47 -2.03 -0.89 0.84
N PRO A 48 -2.93 -1.24 -0.10
CA PRO A 48 -3.93 -2.26 0.16
C PRO A 48 -3.27 -3.63 0.37
N GLY A 49 -3.88 -4.42 1.25
CA GLY A 49 -3.66 -5.86 1.30
C GLY A 49 -4.43 -6.58 0.18
N ASN A 50 -4.69 -7.87 0.35
CA ASN A 50 -5.44 -8.63 -0.64
C ASN A 50 -6.87 -8.09 -0.77
N ILE A 51 -7.20 -7.67 -1.99
CA ILE A 51 -8.53 -7.16 -2.35
C ILE A 51 -9.36 -8.34 -2.83
N ASP A 52 -10.63 -8.35 -2.46
CA ASP A 52 -11.56 -9.36 -2.96
C ASP A 52 -11.99 -9.05 -4.41
N THR A 53 -11.24 -9.57 -5.37
CA THR A 53 -11.53 -9.49 -6.81
C THR A 53 -11.60 -10.89 -7.42
N LEU A 54 -12.27 -11.03 -8.58
CA LEU A 54 -12.37 -12.32 -9.27
C LEU A 54 -10.98 -12.93 -9.55
N THR A 55 -10.05 -12.11 -10.05
CA THR A 55 -8.66 -12.52 -10.30
C THR A 55 -7.98 -13.07 -9.03
N ASN A 56 -8.06 -12.37 -7.90
CA ASN A 56 -7.48 -12.85 -6.64
C ASN A 56 -8.17 -14.13 -6.10
N ARG A 57 -9.45 -14.35 -6.40
CA ARG A 57 -10.13 -15.61 -6.04
C ARG A 57 -9.65 -16.79 -6.90
N VAL A 58 -9.35 -16.54 -8.17
CA VAL A 58 -8.80 -17.57 -9.09
C VAL A 58 -7.35 -17.88 -8.73
N ASP A 59 -6.53 -16.86 -8.48
CA ASP A 59 -5.10 -17.03 -8.21
C ASP A 59 -4.81 -17.53 -6.79
N MET A 60 -5.76 -17.31 -5.86
CA MET A 60 -5.67 -17.75 -4.46
C MET A 60 -6.99 -18.40 -4.03
N PRO A 61 -7.29 -19.63 -4.50
CA PRO A 61 -8.55 -20.31 -4.21
C PRO A 61 -8.65 -20.78 -2.75
N ASP A 62 -7.52 -21.15 -2.12
CA ASP A 62 -7.49 -21.68 -0.75
C ASP A 62 -7.28 -20.59 0.33
N ALA A 63 -7.24 -19.31 -0.06
CA ALA A 63 -6.98 -18.23 0.87
C ALA A 63 -8.23 -17.87 1.68
N ASP A 64 -8.08 -17.70 2.99
CA ASP A 64 -9.14 -17.25 3.88
C ASP A 64 -9.71 -15.90 3.42
N HIS A 65 -10.96 -15.94 2.94
CA HIS A 65 -11.65 -14.77 2.40
C HIS A 65 -12.05 -13.76 3.49
N ALA A 66 -12.07 -14.16 4.77
CA ALA A 66 -12.43 -13.28 5.88
C ALA A 66 -11.43 -12.12 6.07
N CYS A 67 -10.17 -12.30 5.66
CA CYS A 67 -9.13 -11.25 5.76
C CYS A 67 -9.06 -10.32 4.54
N ARG A 68 -9.92 -10.48 3.53
CA ARG A 68 -9.88 -9.66 2.31
C ARG A 68 -10.61 -8.35 2.47
N VAL A 69 -10.01 -7.28 1.95
CA VAL A 69 -10.64 -5.97 1.95
C VAL A 69 -11.55 -5.87 0.73
N THR A 70 -12.81 -5.49 0.91
CA THR A 70 -13.70 -5.25 -0.23
C THR A 70 -13.31 -3.96 -0.95
N PRO A 71 -13.50 -3.85 -2.28
CA PRO A 71 -13.20 -2.62 -3.02
C PRO A 71 -13.89 -1.37 -2.43
N GLN A 72 -15.13 -1.53 -1.96
CA GLN A 72 -15.93 -0.46 -1.36
C GLN A 72 -15.36 -0.01 -0.01
N ALA A 73 -14.73 -0.91 0.75
CA ALA A 73 -14.09 -0.56 2.02
C ALA A 73 -12.80 0.24 1.84
N LEU A 74 -12.10 0.08 0.71
CA LEU A 74 -10.89 0.86 0.41
C LEU A 74 -11.18 2.36 0.25
N GLY A 75 -12.29 2.72 -0.39
CA GLY A 75 -12.67 4.12 -0.61
C GLY A 75 -13.17 4.84 0.64
N LYS A 76 -13.50 4.10 1.72
CA LYS A 76 -14.06 4.65 2.97
C LYS A 76 -13.02 4.78 4.10
N ARG A 77 -11.82 4.24 3.93
CA ARG A 77 -10.76 4.35 4.93
C ARG A 77 -10.18 5.75 4.90
N PRO A 78 -10.14 6.48 6.04
CA PRO A 78 -9.47 7.77 6.10
C PRO A 78 -8.02 7.61 5.64
N VAL A 79 -7.62 8.41 4.64
CA VAL A 79 -6.20 8.61 4.36
C VAL A 79 -5.67 9.37 5.57
N ALA A 80 -4.81 8.74 6.36
CA ALA A 80 -4.20 9.39 7.50
C ALA A 80 -3.32 10.54 7.02
N THR A 81 -3.91 11.73 6.92
CA THR A 81 -3.21 12.98 6.67
C THR A 81 -2.42 13.31 7.92
N GLY A 82 -1.18 12.79 8.05
CA GLY A 82 -0.29 13.19 9.15
C GLY A 82 0.68 12.17 9.74
N LEU A 83 1.09 11.11 9.03
CA LEU A 83 2.21 10.26 9.51
C LEU A 83 3.54 10.68 8.89
N THR A 84 4.05 11.82 9.33
CA THR A 84 5.49 12.08 9.37
C THR A 84 6.01 11.67 10.75
N HIS A 85 5.92 10.38 11.08
CA HIS A 85 6.71 9.78 12.16
C HIS A 85 6.96 8.32 11.80
N VAL A 86 8.02 8.09 11.02
CA VAL A 86 8.76 6.83 11.08
C VAL A 86 9.54 6.87 12.40
N GLY A 87 8.89 6.49 13.48
CA GLY A 87 9.52 6.26 14.78
C GLY A 87 9.90 4.79 14.89
N LEU A 88 11.20 4.50 14.78
CA LEU A 88 11.79 3.32 15.40
C LEU A 88 11.76 3.54 16.91
N SER A 89 11.06 2.68 17.64
CA SER A 89 11.25 2.37 19.06
C SER A 89 10.79 0.94 19.29
#